data_AF-A0A9J6DP96-F1
#
_entry.id   AF-A0A9J6DP96-F1
#
_cell.length_a   1.000
_cell.length_b   1.000
_cell.length_c   1.000
_cell.angle_alpha   90.00
_cell.angle_beta   90.00
_cell.angle_gamma   90.00
#
_symmetry.space_group_name_H-M   'P 1'
#
loop_
_entity.id
_entity.type
_entity.pdbx_description
1 polymer ?
#
loop_
_entity_poly.entity_id
_entity_poly.type
_entity_poly.pdbx_seq_one_letter_code
_entity_poly.pdbx_strand_id
1 'polypeptide(L)'
;MEADGAKKKLERDIEAELGDDYILDLKKKYDLPEDEKYDVIPEIWEGHNIADYIDPEIFEKLKQLEAEEELREQAGFYDFPESEEDEEMKEIRSLARQIRKKKAILAINSKIDNTTKPKVSRPIMKKRERSVSRLRSEMSDLGVELDKGKTHFKRAASEVRTPRPLKRKREDSEGRVRSSSRTPRDQSGIRDAKMRTKVKKLNKKAQRTMNRQARKGEGDRTIPSLRPKHLLAGRRGVGKADRR
;
A
#
# COMPACT_ATOMS: atom_id res chain seq x y z
N MET A 1 -64.85 43.37 -49.68
CA MET A 1 -63.46 42.89 -49.85
C MET A 1 -62.59 43.73 -48.94
N GLU A 2 -62.62 43.39 -47.64
CA GLU A 2 -61.70 42.44 -47.00
C GLU A 2 -60.32 43.08 -46.81
N ALA A 3 -60.23 43.92 -45.77
CA ALA A 3 -58.97 44.33 -45.20
C ALA A 3 -58.46 43.15 -44.36
N ASP A 4 -57.72 42.25 -45.01
CA ASP A 4 -57.01 41.17 -44.35
C ASP A 4 -55.89 41.82 -43.51
N GLY A 5 -56.11 41.94 -42.20
CA GLY A 5 -55.14 42.51 -41.26
C GLY A 5 -53.84 41.71 -41.27
N ALA A 6 -52.71 42.38 -40.98
CA ALA A 6 -51.40 41.74 -40.97
C ALA A 6 -51.41 40.44 -40.15
N LYS A 7 -51.13 39.31 -40.82
CA LYS A 7 -51.11 37.99 -40.18
C LYS A 7 -50.05 37.96 -39.08
N LYS A 8 -50.43 37.58 -37.86
CA LYS A 8 -49.47 37.36 -36.76
C LYS A 8 -48.52 36.24 -37.17
N LYS A 9 -47.21 36.48 -37.04
CA LYS A 9 -46.20 35.45 -37.27
C LYS A 9 -46.43 34.28 -36.30
N LEU A 10 -46.52 33.07 -36.83
CA LEU A 10 -46.54 31.85 -36.05
C LEU A 10 -45.10 31.42 -35.73
N GLU A 11 -44.90 30.55 -34.73
CA GLU A 11 -43.53 30.07 -34.43
C GLU A 11 -42.91 29.28 -35.58
N ARG A 12 -43.74 28.67 -36.45
CA ARG A 12 -43.28 28.04 -37.68
C ARG A 12 -42.72 29.04 -38.69
N ASP A 13 -43.28 30.24 -38.74
CA ASP A 13 -42.78 31.30 -39.62
C ASP A 13 -41.45 31.84 -39.08
N ILE A 14 -41.31 31.94 -37.76
CA ILE A 14 -40.09 32.39 -37.06
C ILE A 14 -38.97 31.36 -37.21
N GLU A 15 -39.28 30.07 -37.10
CA GLU A 15 -38.36 28.96 -37.37
C GLU A 15 -37.84 29.01 -38.82
N ALA A 16 -38.73 29.22 -39.80
CA ALA A 16 -38.34 29.31 -41.21
C ALA A 16 -37.48 30.56 -41.52
N GLU A 17 -37.68 31.67 -40.79
CA GLU A 17 -36.88 32.90 -40.93
C GLU A 17 -35.47 32.77 -40.33
N LEU A 18 -35.36 32.14 -39.16
CA LEU A 18 -34.08 31.97 -38.44
C LEU A 18 -33.28 30.74 -38.90
N GLY A 19 -33.94 29.75 -39.49
CA GLY A 19 -33.31 28.53 -40.00
C GLY A 19 -32.51 27.81 -38.92
N ASP A 20 -31.20 27.67 -39.15
CA ASP A 20 -30.28 26.94 -38.25
C ASP A 20 -30.02 27.67 -36.92
N ASP A 21 -30.26 28.98 -36.83
CA ASP A 21 -30.06 29.79 -35.61
C ASP A 21 -31.29 29.74 -34.67
N TYR A 22 -32.34 29.02 -35.06
CA TYR A 22 -33.56 28.93 -34.26
C TYR A 22 -33.39 27.99 -33.05
N ILE A 23 -33.61 28.53 -31.85
CA ILE A 23 -33.72 27.76 -30.60
C ILE A 23 -35.11 28.02 -30.01
N LEU A 24 -35.89 26.95 -29.80
CA LEU A 24 -37.21 27.06 -29.17
C LEU A 24 -37.05 27.44 -27.69
N ASP A 25 -37.36 28.69 -27.38
CA ASP A 25 -37.43 29.16 -26.00
C ASP A 25 -38.83 28.91 -25.39
N LEU A 26 -38.88 28.04 -24.40
CA LEU A 26 -40.09 27.70 -23.66
C LEU A 26 -40.51 28.82 -22.69
N LYS A 27 -39.55 29.64 -22.22
CA LYS A 27 -39.78 30.69 -21.22
C LYS A 27 -40.41 31.95 -21.84
N LYS A 28 -40.22 32.18 -23.15
CA LYS A 28 -40.73 33.33 -23.93
C LYS A 28 -42.20 33.69 -23.68
N LYS A 29 -43.08 32.72 -23.41
CA LYS A 29 -44.53 32.91 -23.27
C LYS A 29 -45.03 32.82 -21.82
N TYR A 30 -44.15 32.81 -20.83
CA TYR A 30 -44.59 32.82 -19.44
C TYR A 30 -45.10 34.21 -19.05
N ASP A 31 -46.20 34.23 -18.29
CA ASP A 31 -46.83 35.42 -17.74
C ASP A 31 -46.10 35.89 -16.47
N LEU A 32 -44.82 36.22 -16.61
CA LEU A 32 -43.91 36.67 -15.55
C LEU A 32 -43.26 38.02 -15.93
N PRO A 33 -42.79 38.82 -14.96
CA PRO A 33 -41.98 40.00 -15.23
C PRO A 33 -40.74 39.64 -16.08
N GLU A 34 -40.39 40.46 -17.07
CA GLU A 34 -39.28 40.15 -18.00
C GLU A 34 -37.93 40.01 -17.28
N ASP A 35 -37.75 40.68 -16.14
CA ASP A 35 -36.54 40.61 -15.32
C ASP A 35 -36.35 39.22 -14.68
N GLU A 36 -37.43 38.57 -14.28
CA GLU A 36 -37.42 37.27 -13.56
C GLU A 36 -37.63 36.07 -14.50
N LYS A 37 -38.18 36.33 -15.69
CA LYS A 37 -38.60 35.31 -16.66
C LYS A 37 -37.48 34.37 -17.09
N TYR A 38 -36.25 34.88 -17.18
CA TYR A 38 -35.09 34.12 -17.63
C TYR A 38 -34.20 33.62 -16.49
N ASP A 39 -34.55 33.89 -15.24
CA ASP A 39 -33.76 33.45 -14.09
C ASP A 39 -33.67 31.92 -14.01
N VAL A 40 -32.54 31.45 -13.48
CA VAL A 40 -32.25 30.02 -13.30
C VAL A 40 -32.74 29.61 -11.92
N ILE A 41 -33.75 28.74 -11.88
CA ILE A 41 -34.31 28.19 -10.64
C ILE A 41 -33.32 27.15 -10.09
N PRO A 42 -32.79 27.31 -8.87
CA PRO A 42 -31.98 26.28 -8.26
C PRO A 42 -32.85 25.07 -7.88
N GLU A 43 -32.39 23.86 -8.20
CA GLU A 43 -33.18 22.63 -7.97
C GLU A 43 -32.78 21.90 -6.68
N ILE A 44 -31.48 21.84 -6.37
CA ILE A 44 -30.92 21.06 -5.26
C ILE A 44 -29.97 21.91 -4.43
N TRP A 45 -30.07 21.79 -3.10
CA TRP A 45 -29.16 22.40 -2.14
C TRP A 45 -28.76 21.40 -1.07
N GLU A 46 -27.45 21.16 -0.89
CA GLU A 46 -26.90 20.25 0.14
C GLU A 46 -27.61 18.89 0.22
N GLY A 47 -27.96 18.32 -0.94
CA GLY A 47 -28.64 17.02 -1.06
C GLY A 47 -30.16 17.04 -0.85
N HIS A 48 -30.77 18.21 -0.69
CA HIS A 48 -32.22 18.40 -0.53
C HIS A 48 -32.80 19.12 -1.75
N ASN A 49 -34.03 18.78 -2.13
CA ASN A 49 -34.72 19.43 -3.24
C ASN A 49 -35.37 20.72 -2.76
N ILE A 50 -35.14 21.81 -3.48
CA ILE A 50 -35.69 23.12 -3.10
C ILE A 50 -37.21 23.17 -3.31
N ALA A 51 -37.72 22.45 -4.32
CA ALA A 51 -39.15 22.36 -4.62
C ALA A 51 -40.00 21.88 -3.43
N ASP A 52 -39.43 21.04 -2.55
CA ASP A 52 -40.12 20.51 -1.38
C ASP A 52 -40.34 21.57 -0.28
N TYR A 53 -39.62 22.70 -0.35
CA TYR A 53 -39.64 23.79 0.64
C TYR A 53 -40.30 25.08 0.12
N ILE A 54 -40.91 25.06 -1.07
CA ILE A 54 -41.63 26.22 -1.63
C ILE A 54 -43.04 26.27 -1.03
N ASP A 55 -43.25 27.19 -0.08
CA ASP A 55 -44.54 27.39 0.61
C ASP A 55 -44.77 28.89 0.84
N PRO A 56 -45.95 29.46 0.53
CA PRO A 56 -46.27 30.87 0.81
C PRO A 56 -46.16 31.24 2.30
N GLU A 57 -46.36 30.30 3.22
CA GLU A 57 -46.33 30.52 4.67
C GLU A 57 -44.98 30.11 5.31
N ILE A 58 -43.94 29.89 4.50
CA ILE A 58 -42.63 29.40 4.98
C ILE A 58 -42.02 30.28 6.08
N PHE A 59 -42.18 31.61 5.98
CA PHE A 59 -41.67 32.56 6.97
C PHE A 59 -42.43 32.51 8.31
N GLU A 60 -43.73 32.21 8.29
CA GLU A 60 -44.50 32.06 9.52
C GLU A 60 -44.11 30.77 10.26
N LYS A 61 -43.94 29.67 9.51
CA LYS A 61 -43.44 28.39 10.04
C LYS A 61 -42.02 28.52 10.58
N LEU A 62 -41.15 29.25 9.88
CA LEU A 62 -39.79 29.54 10.34
C LEU A 62 -39.80 30.31 11.66
N LYS A 63 -40.61 31.37 11.76
CA LYS A 63 -40.73 32.16 12.99
C LYS A 63 -41.24 31.35 14.19
N GLN A 64 -42.17 30.42 13.97
CA GLN A 64 -42.64 29.51 15.01
C GLN A 64 -41.54 28.56 15.49
N LEU A 65 -40.74 28.03 14.56
CA LEU A 65 -39.59 27.18 14.88
C LEU A 65 -38.49 27.94 15.62
N GLU A 66 -38.16 29.16 15.20
CA GLU A 66 -37.18 30.02 15.88
C GLU A 66 -37.60 30.32 17.33
N ALA A 67 -38.88 30.63 17.57
CA ALA A 67 -39.39 30.83 18.92
C ALA A 67 -39.33 29.55 19.77
N GLU A 68 -39.55 28.38 19.17
CA GLU A 68 -39.39 27.09 19.85
C GLU A 68 -37.93 26.79 20.18
N GLU A 69 -37.00 27.05 19.24
CA GLU A 69 -35.56 26.89 19.48
C GLU A 69 -35.06 27.84 20.58
N GLU A 70 -35.51 29.09 20.59
CA GLU A 70 -35.13 30.05 21.64
C GLU A 70 -35.58 29.55 23.03
N LEU A 71 -36.78 28.97 23.14
CA LEU A 71 -37.24 28.34 24.39
C LEU A 71 -36.38 27.13 24.78
N ARG A 72 -35.93 26.32 23.80
CA ARG A 72 -35.05 25.17 24.05
C ARG A 72 -33.66 25.59 24.48
N GLU A 73 -33.11 26.64 23.88
CA GLU A 73 -31.84 27.24 24.27
C GLU A 73 -31.91 27.84 25.67
N GLN A 74 -32.97 28.61 25.99
CA GLN A 74 -33.19 29.15 27.33
C GLN A 74 -33.37 28.06 28.39
N ALA A 75 -33.95 26.92 28.01
CA ALA A 75 -34.06 25.74 28.85
C ALA A 75 -32.73 24.98 29.02
N GLY A 76 -31.65 25.41 28.35
CA GLY A 76 -30.33 24.78 28.42
C GLY A 76 -30.26 23.42 27.71
N PHE A 77 -31.14 23.14 26.73
CA PHE A 77 -31.19 21.84 26.05
C PHE A 77 -29.87 21.50 25.33
N TYR A 78 -29.18 22.52 24.82
CA TYR A 78 -27.89 22.38 24.13
C TYR A 78 -26.68 22.59 25.03
N ASP A 79 -26.89 22.88 26.32
CA ASP A 79 -25.81 22.95 27.29
C ASP A 79 -25.37 21.52 27.61
N PHE A 80 -24.26 21.10 27.01
CA PHE A 80 -23.62 19.85 27.38
C PHE A 80 -23.01 20.05 28.78
N PRO A 81 -23.48 19.35 29.82
CA PRO A 81 -22.88 19.46 31.13
C PRO A 81 -21.46 18.92 31.05
N GLU A 82 -20.49 19.82 30.99
CA GLU A 82 -19.09 19.46 31.11
C GLU A 82 -18.88 19.02 32.56
N SER A 83 -18.75 17.71 32.76
CA SER A 83 -18.43 17.19 34.08
C SER A 83 -17.06 17.73 34.49
N GLU A 84 -17.00 18.52 35.56
CA GLU A 84 -15.72 18.90 36.16
C GLU A 84 -14.98 17.62 36.57
N GLU A 85 -13.90 17.31 35.85
CA GLU A 85 -13.09 16.14 36.15
C GLU A 85 -12.13 16.47 37.29
N ASP A 86 -12.36 15.83 38.43
CA ASP A 86 -11.44 15.82 39.57
C ASP A 86 -10.02 15.46 39.13
N GLU A 87 -9.02 16.02 39.81
CA GLU A 87 -7.59 15.76 39.52
C GLU A 87 -7.28 14.26 39.56
N GLU A 88 -7.89 13.52 40.48
CA GLU A 88 -7.76 12.06 40.59
C GLU A 88 -8.29 11.33 39.34
N MET A 89 -9.42 11.78 38.76
CA MET A 89 -9.97 11.16 37.56
C MET A 89 -9.05 11.36 36.34
N LYS A 90 -8.43 12.54 36.23
CA LYS A 90 -7.44 12.84 35.18
C LYS A 90 -6.20 11.96 35.33
N GLU A 91 -5.72 11.77 36.56
CA GLU A 91 -4.61 10.88 36.87
C GLU A 91 -4.94 9.42 36.49
N ILE A 92 -6.09 8.91 36.92
CA ILE A 92 -6.56 7.56 36.59
C ILE A 92 -6.61 7.35 35.07
N ARG A 93 -7.14 8.32 34.31
CA ARG A 93 -7.19 8.24 32.84
C ARG A 93 -5.81 8.27 32.21
N SER A 94 -4.90 9.08 32.72
CA SER A 94 -3.51 9.17 32.24
C SER A 94 -2.76 7.85 32.46
N LEU A 95 -2.91 7.27 33.65
CA LEU A 95 -2.33 5.99 34.05
C LEU A 95 -2.95 4.85 33.23
N ALA A 96 -4.27 4.85 33.04
CA ALA A 96 -4.96 3.87 32.23
C ALA A 96 -4.47 3.89 30.77
N ARG A 97 -4.21 5.08 30.20
CA ARG A 97 -3.60 5.23 28.87
C ARG A 97 -2.20 4.61 28.82
N GLN A 98 -1.36 4.85 29.83
CA GLN A 98 -0.03 4.25 29.92
C GLN A 98 -0.10 2.72 30.01
N ILE A 99 -0.99 2.18 30.84
CA ILE A 99 -1.22 0.73 30.99
C ILE A 99 -1.66 0.12 29.66
N ARG A 100 -2.64 0.72 28.97
CA ARG A 100 -3.12 0.23 27.67
C ARG A 100 -2.00 0.22 26.62
N LYS A 101 -1.21 1.30 26.54
CA LYS A 101 -0.03 1.36 25.65
C LYS A 101 0.98 0.26 25.96
N LYS A 102 1.32 0.05 27.25
CA LYS A 102 2.26 -1.01 27.65
C LYS A 102 1.73 -2.41 27.34
N LYS A 103 0.44 -2.67 27.60
CA LYS A 103 -0.23 -3.94 27.25
C LYS A 103 -0.22 -4.18 25.74
N ALA A 104 -0.46 -3.15 24.92
CA ALA A 104 -0.38 -3.27 23.47
C ALA A 104 1.03 -3.64 22.98
N ILE A 105 2.07 -2.97 23.51
CA ILE A 105 3.47 -3.31 23.20
C ILE A 105 3.79 -4.76 23.60
N LEU A 106 3.36 -5.21 24.78
CA LEU A 106 3.56 -6.59 25.23
C LEU A 106 2.85 -7.60 24.31
N ALA A 107 1.63 -7.30 23.87
CA ALA A 107 0.90 -8.13 22.93
C ALA A 107 1.61 -8.22 21.56
N ILE A 108 2.15 -7.11 21.06
CA ILE A 108 2.94 -7.07 19.82
C ILE A 108 4.21 -7.91 19.97
N ASN A 109 4.98 -7.70 21.04
CA ASN A 109 6.20 -8.47 21.30
C ASN A 109 5.91 -9.97 21.43
N SER A 110 4.81 -10.34 22.10
CA SER A 110 4.37 -11.74 22.20
C SER A 110 4.06 -12.35 20.83
N LYS A 111 3.39 -11.61 19.95
CA LYS A 111 3.14 -12.05 18.57
C LYS A 111 4.44 -12.22 17.78
N ILE A 112 5.40 -11.31 17.93
CA ILE A 112 6.71 -11.39 17.28
C ILE A 112 7.49 -12.62 17.77
N ASP A 113 7.50 -12.86 19.09
CA ASP A 113 8.19 -14.00 19.71
C ASP A 113 7.49 -15.34 19.39
N ASN A 114 6.18 -15.32 19.06
CA ASN A 114 5.40 -16.52 18.75
C ASN A 114 5.46 -16.92 17.28
N THR A 115 6.62 -17.40 16.85
CA THR A 115 6.82 -17.91 15.48
C THR A 115 6.50 -19.40 15.36
N THR A 116 6.17 -19.85 14.13
CA THR A 116 5.96 -21.27 13.77
C THR A 116 7.26 -22.06 13.61
N LYS A 117 8.42 -21.39 13.66
CA LYS A 117 9.74 -22.03 13.59
C LYS A 117 10.10 -22.65 14.93
N PRO A 118 10.91 -23.73 14.96
CA PRO A 118 11.38 -24.32 16.21
C PRO A 118 12.10 -23.26 17.06
N LYS A 119 11.58 -23.01 18.25
CA LYS A 119 12.17 -22.06 19.21
C LYS A 119 13.36 -22.76 19.87
N VAL A 120 14.57 -22.23 19.73
CA VAL A 120 15.71 -22.74 20.50
C VAL A 120 15.74 -22.10 21.89
N SER A 121 16.40 -22.75 22.84
CA SER A 121 16.40 -22.32 24.24
C SER A 121 17.00 -20.92 24.42
N ARG A 122 16.47 -20.17 25.40
CA ARG A 122 16.91 -18.81 25.77
C ARG A 122 18.45 -18.64 25.88
N PRO A 123 19.24 -19.56 26.48
CA PRO A 123 20.70 -19.38 26.58
C PRO A 123 21.43 -19.41 25.24
N ILE A 124 20.86 -20.04 24.21
CA ILE A 124 21.48 -20.22 22.88
C ILE A 124 21.08 -19.09 21.93
N MET A 125 19.80 -18.70 21.94
CA MET A 125 19.20 -17.78 20.96
C MET A 125 19.42 -16.31 21.26
N LYS A 126 19.32 -15.93 22.54
CA LYS A 126 19.22 -14.54 22.97
C LYS A 126 20.54 -14.00 23.52
N LYS A 127 21.68 -14.55 23.08
CA LYS A 127 23.03 -14.14 23.53
C LYS A 127 23.29 -12.64 23.39
N ARG A 128 22.75 -12.01 22.34
CA ARG A 128 22.83 -10.57 22.10
C ARG A 128 21.86 -9.75 22.96
N GLU A 129 20.69 -10.30 23.28
CA GLU A 129 19.69 -9.64 24.13
C GLU A 129 20.08 -9.70 25.61
N ARG A 130 20.77 -10.74 26.08
CA ARG A 130 21.30 -10.86 27.45
C ARG A 130 22.55 -9.99 27.73
N SER A 131 22.56 -8.77 27.20
CA SER A 131 23.64 -7.82 27.52
C SER A 131 23.45 -7.26 28.93
N VAL A 132 24.55 -7.02 29.64
CA VAL A 132 24.52 -6.38 30.97
C VAL A 132 23.93 -4.97 30.88
N SER A 133 24.13 -4.26 29.77
CA SER A 133 23.56 -2.95 29.52
C SER A 133 22.02 -2.99 29.44
N ARG A 134 21.45 -3.93 28.69
CA ARG A 134 19.99 -4.09 28.59
C ARG A 134 19.37 -4.47 29.93
N LEU A 135 20.00 -5.41 30.66
CA LEU A 135 19.56 -5.78 32.01
C LEU A 135 19.56 -4.58 32.96
N ARG A 136 20.56 -3.70 32.87
CA ARG A 136 20.62 -2.47 33.67
C ARG A 136 19.47 -1.52 33.37
N SER A 137 19.21 -1.26 32.09
CA SER A 137 18.11 -0.39 31.68
C SER A 137 16.77 -0.93 32.16
N GLU A 138 16.44 -2.19 31.85
CA GLU A 138 15.12 -2.76 32.18
C GLU A 138 14.86 -2.82 33.69
N MET A 139 15.89 -3.09 34.51
CA MET A 139 15.74 -3.13 35.98
C MET A 139 15.71 -1.74 36.59
N SER A 140 16.47 -0.79 36.04
CA SER A 140 16.41 0.62 36.46
C SER A 140 15.04 1.24 36.15
N ASP A 141 14.45 0.91 35.00
CA ASP A 141 13.10 1.33 34.62
C ASP A 141 12.03 0.79 35.60
N LEU A 142 12.31 -0.35 36.25
CA LEU A 142 11.49 -0.94 37.30
C LEU A 142 11.83 -0.42 38.71
N GLY A 143 12.79 0.51 38.84
CA GLY A 143 13.20 1.10 40.11
C GLY A 143 14.24 0.29 40.89
N VAL A 144 14.91 -0.69 40.27
CA VAL A 144 15.93 -1.53 40.92
C VAL A 144 17.34 -1.06 40.57
N GLU A 145 18.09 -0.62 41.58
CA GLU A 145 19.47 -0.17 41.43
C GLU A 145 20.47 -1.34 41.45
N LEU A 146 21.09 -1.64 40.31
CA LEU A 146 21.96 -2.81 40.14
C LEU A 146 23.44 -2.59 40.51
N ASP A 147 23.85 -1.36 40.86
CA ASP A 147 25.27 -1.02 41.05
C ASP A 147 25.76 -1.07 42.51
N LYS A 148 24.85 -1.23 43.47
CA LYS A 148 25.14 -1.16 44.91
C LYS A 148 25.64 -2.47 45.55
N GLY A 149 25.93 -3.53 44.78
CA GLY A 149 26.29 -4.86 45.33
C GLY A 149 27.36 -5.68 44.58
N LYS A 150 27.82 -6.77 45.20
CA LYS A 150 28.75 -7.77 44.62
C LYS A 150 28.06 -8.61 43.54
N THR A 151 27.88 -8.05 42.36
CA THR A 151 27.19 -8.71 41.25
C THR A 151 28.13 -9.52 40.35
N HIS A 152 27.77 -10.76 40.04
CA HIS A 152 28.60 -11.68 39.24
C HIS A 152 28.82 -11.25 37.78
N PHE A 153 28.04 -10.31 37.24
CA PHE A 153 28.18 -9.83 35.86
C PHE A 153 29.41 -8.94 35.63
N LYS A 154 30.07 -8.44 36.68
CA LYS A 154 31.31 -7.64 36.57
C LYS A 154 32.57 -8.50 36.32
N ARG A 155 32.52 -9.82 36.56
CA ARG A 155 33.69 -10.74 36.45
C ARG A 155 34.04 -11.16 35.02
N ALA A 156 33.07 -11.15 34.09
CA ALA A 156 33.29 -11.67 32.73
C ALA A 156 34.16 -10.76 31.84
N ALA A 157 34.34 -9.48 32.20
CA ALA A 157 35.13 -8.54 31.42
C ALA A 157 36.65 -8.73 31.60
N SER A 158 37.10 -9.35 32.70
CA SER A 158 38.52 -9.46 33.04
C SER A 158 39.23 -10.70 32.47
N GLU A 159 38.50 -11.70 31.94
CA GLU A 159 39.09 -12.99 31.54
C GLU A 159 39.37 -13.16 30.03
N VAL A 160 38.93 -12.24 29.17
CA VAL A 160 39.13 -12.38 27.71
C VAL A 160 40.45 -11.70 27.30
N ARG A 161 41.57 -12.45 27.36
CA ARG A 161 42.79 -12.10 26.63
C ARG A 161 42.52 -12.23 25.12
N THR A 162 42.23 -11.12 24.44
CA THR A 162 42.11 -11.11 22.99
C THR A 162 43.53 -11.20 22.37
N PRO A 163 43.81 -12.17 21.49
CA PRO A 163 45.05 -12.16 20.72
C PRO A 163 45.06 -10.95 19.78
N ARG A 164 46.24 -10.35 19.57
CA ARG A 164 46.40 -9.16 18.72
C ARG A 164 45.83 -9.44 17.31
N PRO A 165 45.09 -8.50 16.70
CA PRO A 165 44.53 -8.70 15.37
C PRO A 165 45.67 -8.89 14.34
N LEU A 166 45.68 -10.03 13.63
CA LEU A 166 46.58 -10.22 12.49
C LEU A 166 46.22 -9.21 11.39
N LYS A 167 47.21 -8.44 10.93
CA LYS A 167 47.02 -7.31 10.00
C LYS A 167 46.50 -7.67 8.60
N ARG A 168 46.41 -8.95 8.21
CA ARG A 168 45.90 -9.36 6.89
C ARG A 168 45.12 -10.68 6.96
N LYS A 169 43.92 -10.69 6.36
CA LYS A 169 43.31 -11.94 5.90
C LYS A 169 44.19 -12.50 4.79
N ARG A 170 44.56 -13.78 4.85
CA ARG A 170 45.04 -14.51 3.68
C ARG A 170 43.83 -14.73 2.78
N GLU A 171 43.53 -13.74 1.95
CA GLU A 171 42.65 -13.93 0.81
C GLU A 171 43.47 -14.69 -0.22
N ASP A 172 43.33 -16.02 -0.19
CA ASP A 172 43.72 -16.89 -1.28
C ASP A 172 42.75 -16.55 -2.43
N SER A 173 43.12 -15.58 -3.27
CA SER A 173 42.29 -15.15 -4.40
C SER A 173 42.05 -16.28 -5.41
N GLU A 174 42.84 -17.34 -5.32
CA GLU A 174 42.61 -18.63 -5.95
C GLU A 174 42.61 -19.65 -4.82
N GLY A 175 41.45 -20.13 -4.36
CA GLY A 175 41.37 -21.11 -3.26
C GLY A 175 42.17 -22.38 -3.57
N ARG A 176 43.48 -22.37 -3.28
CA ARG A 176 44.41 -23.38 -3.74
C ARG A 176 44.57 -24.41 -2.64
N VAL A 177 43.50 -25.17 -2.45
CA VAL A 177 43.50 -26.38 -1.62
C VAL A 177 44.40 -27.42 -2.29
N ARG A 178 45.67 -27.53 -1.84
CA ARG A 178 46.58 -28.70 -1.87
C ARG A 178 46.79 -29.48 -3.18
N SER A 179 46.18 -29.11 -4.30
CA SER A 179 46.17 -29.84 -5.59
C SER A 179 46.79 -29.00 -6.71
N SER A 180 47.87 -28.29 -6.38
CA SER A 180 48.56 -27.33 -7.24
C SER A 180 49.60 -27.94 -8.19
N SER A 181 49.85 -29.25 -8.12
CA SER A 181 50.95 -29.91 -8.83
C SER A 181 50.70 -30.08 -10.33
N ARG A 182 49.44 -30.03 -10.79
CA ARG A 182 49.09 -30.16 -12.21
C ARG A 182 48.53 -28.85 -12.76
N THR A 183 49.04 -28.45 -13.92
CA THR A 183 48.45 -27.37 -14.70
C THR A 183 47.04 -27.78 -15.16
N PRO A 184 46.03 -26.92 -15.04
CA PRO A 184 44.67 -27.21 -15.51
C PRO A 184 44.64 -27.55 -17.01
N ARG A 185 43.75 -28.45 -17.41
CA ARG A 185 43.64 -28.95 -18.80
C ARG A 185 43.33 -27.86 -19.83
N ASP A 186 42.69 -26.76 -19.40
CA ASP A 186 42.45 -25.58 -20.25
C ASP A 186 43.72 -24.73 -20.51
N GLN A 187 44.82 -25.05 -19.82
CA GLN A 187 46.08 -24.31 -19.85
C GLN A 187 47.26 -25.14 -20.37
N SER A 188 47.23 -26.46 -20.19
CA SER A 188 48.36 -27.37 -20.46
C SER A 188 48.79 -27.49 -21.93
N GLY A 189 48.12 -26.80 -22.87
CA GLY A 189 48.44 -26.79 -24.30
C GLY A 189 48.47 -25.40 -24.94
N ILE A 190 48.51 -24.33 -24.13
CA ILE A 190 48.50 -22.94 -24.62
C ILE A 190 49.82 -22.27 -24.26
N ARG A 191 50.51 -21.72 -25.28
CA ARG A 191 51.84 -21.13 -25.13
C ARG A 191 51.88 -19.92 -24.19
N ASP A 192 50.97 -18.95 -24.41
CA ASP A 192 50.97 -17.65 -23.70
C ASP A 192 49.62 -17.31 -23.06
N ALA A 193 49.63 -16.49 -22.01
CA ALA A 193 48.42 -15.91 -21.41
C ALA A 193 47.59 -15.09 -22.41
N LYS A 194 48.24 -14.38 -23.35
CA LYS A 194 47.55 -13.66 -24.44
C LYS A 194 46.78 -14.61 -25.36
N MET A 195 47.35 -15.77 -25.67
CA MET A 195 46.69 -16.80 -26.47
C MET A 195 45.52 -17.42 -25.68
N ARG A 196 45.67 -17.61 -24.37
CA ARG A 196 44.61 -18.11 -23.50
C ARG A 196 43.37 -17.20 -23.51
N THR A 197 43.56 -15.89 -23.40
CA THR A 197 42.43 -14.94 -23.47
C THR A 197 41.76 -14.96 -24.84
N LYS A 198 42.53 -15.11 -25.93
CA LYS A 198 42.01 -15.27 -27.30
C LYS A 198 41.17 -16.54 -27.43
N VAL A 199 41.65 -17.69 -26.95
CA VAL A 199 40.92 -18.98 -26.98
C VAL A 199 39.62 -18.88 -26.17
N LYS A 200 39.65 -18.28 -24.97
CA LYS A 200 38.43 -18.06 -24.17
C LYS A 200 37.41 -17.18 -24.91
N LYS A 201 37.85 -16.13 -25.62
CA LYS A 201 36.97 -15.28 -26.45
C LYS A 201 36.37 -16.05 -27.62
N LEU A 202 37.16 -16.90 -28.30
CA LEU A 202 36.68 -17.75 -29.39
C LEU A 202 35.62 -18.75 -28.91
N ASN A 203 35.86 -19.40 -27.76
CA ASN A 203 34.88 -20.32 -27.16
C ASN A 203 33.54 -19.60 -26.86
N LYS A 204 33.57 -18.44 -26.20
CA LYS A 204 32.37 -17.62 -25.97
C LYS A 204 31.65 -17.22 -27.27
N LYS A 205 32.39 -16.98 -28.35
CA LYS A 205 31.81 -16.66 -29.67
C LYS A 205 31.12 -17.88 -30.29
N ALA A 206 31.72 -19.07 -30.18
CA ALA A 206 31.16 -20.32 -30.68
C ALA A 206 29.84 -20.69 -29.98
N GLN A 207 29.72 -20.43 -28.67
CA GLN A 207 28.51 -20.70 -27.90
C GLN A 207 27.30 -19.80 -28.24
N ARG A 208 27.48 -18.72 -29.00
CA ARG A 208 26.40 -17.75 -29.28
C ARG A 208 25.20 -18.35 -30.01
N THR A 209 25.42 -19.28 -30.94
CA THR A 209 24.35 -19.90 -31.73
C THR A 209 23.44 -20.77 -30.85
N MET A 210 24.05 -21.55 -29.96
CA MET A 210 23.42 -22.37 -28.95
C MET A 210 22.65 -21.53 -27.92
N ASN A 211 23.29 -20.46 -27.42
CA ASN A 211 22.66 -19.55 -26.46
C ASN A 211 21.46 -18.81 -27.07
N ARG A 212 21.54 -18.45 -28.36
CA ARG A 212 20.41 -17.86 -29.09
C ARG A 212 19.22 -18.82 -29.18
N GLN A 213 19.46 -20.12 -29.24
CA GLN A 213 18.45 -21.18 -29.20
C GLN A 213 18.06 -21.58 -27.76
N ALA A 214 18.56 -20.88 -26.74
CA ALA A 214 18.32 -21.13 -25.32
C ALA A 214 18.60 -22.58 -24.87
N ARG A 215 19.59 -23.24 -25.49
CA ARG A 215 19.98 -24.61 -25.10
C ARG A 215 20.71 -24.60 -23.76
N LYS A 216 20.55 -25.68 -22.98
CA LYS A 216 21.18 -25.82 -21.65
C LYS A 216 22.71 -25.96 -21.71
N GLY A 217 23.24 -26.38 -22.86
CA GLY A 217 24.67 -26.54 -23.11
C GLY A 217 24.92 -27.40 -24.37
N GLU A 218 26.17 -27.77 -24.61
CA GLU A 218 26.55 -28.59 -25.77
C GLU A 218 25.98 -30.01 -25.75
N GLY A 219 25.63 -30.52 -24.57
CA GLY A 219 24.94 -31.80 -24.43
C GLY A 219 23.46 -31.76 -24.85
N ASP A 220 22.87 -30.57 -24.96
CA ASP A 220 21.44 -30.40 -25.25
C ASP A 220 21.18 -30.42 -26.75
N ARG A 221 20.80 -31.61 -27.24
CA ARG A 221 20.53 -31.90 -28.66
C ARG A 221 19.11 -32.45 -28.87
N THR A 222 18.20 -32.18 -27.95
CA THR A 222 16.82 -32.69 -28.00
C THR A 222 16.03 -32.01 -29.12
N ILE A 223 15.33 -32.80 -29.93
CA ILE A 223 14.46 -32.32 -31.00
C ILE A 223 13.00 -32.46 -30.52
N PRO A 224 12.29 -31.35 -30.24
CA PRO A 224 10.90 -31.41 -29.82
C PRO A 224 9.98 -31.79 -30.99
N SER A 225 8.92 -32.53 -30.71
CA SER A 225 7.86 -32.78 -31.70
C SER A 225 6.93 -31.57 -31.77
N LEU A 226 7.15 -30.72 -32.77
CA LEU A 226 6.35 -29.50 -32.98
C LEU A 226 4.90 -29.79 -33.40
N ARG A 227 4.68 -30.95 -34.05
CA ARG A 227 3.39 -31.34 -34.63
C ARG A 227 3.03 -32.76 -34.18
N PRO A 228 2.70 -32.97 -32.89
CA PRO A 228 2.47 -34.31 -32.40
C PRO A 228 1.14 -34.84 -32.94
N LYS A 229 1.15 -36.08 -33.44
CA LYS A 229 0.02 -36.69 -34.16
C LYS A 229 -1.28 -36.67 -33.37
N HIS A 230 -1.24 -36.96 -32.08
CA HIS A 230 -2.42 -37.00 -31.21
C HIS A 230 -3.10 -35.63 -30.97
N LEU A 231 -2.49 -34.51 -31.40
CA LEU A 231 -3.14 -33.19 -31.47
C LEU A 231 -3.77 -32.92 -32.84
N LEU A 232 -3.17 -33.42 -33.91
CA LEU A 232 -3.49 -33.01 -35.29
C LEU A 232 -4.29 -34.04 -36.09
N ALA A 233 -4.37 -35.29 -35.61
CA ALA A 233 -5.05 -36.38 -36.28
C ALA A 233 -6.21 -36.90 -35.42
N GLY A 234 -7.32 -37.23 -36.09
CA GLY A 234 -8.54 -37.72 -35.45
C GLY A 234 -9.58 -36.62 -35.21
N ARG A 235 -10.83 -37.04 -34.96
CA ARG A 235 -11.93 -36.15 -34.52
C ARG A 235 -12.61 -36.79 -33.31
N ARG A 236 -13.11 -35.95 -32.40
CA ARG A 236 -13.82 -36.41 -31.20
C ARG A 236 -15.20 -36.94 -31.59
N GLY A 237 -15.43 -38.24 -31.36
CA GLY A 237 -16.74 -38.88 -31.51
C GLY A 237 -17.63 -38.71 -30.28
N VAL A 238 -18.81 -39.32 -30.31
CA VAL A 238 -19.71 -39.43 -29.15
C VAL A 238 -19.23 -40.58 -28.26
N GLY A 239 -18.91 -40.30 -27.00
CA GLY A 239 -18.41 -41.29 -26.04
C GLY A 239 -17.14 -40.85 -25.30
N LYS A 240 -16.19 -41.77 -25.11
CA LYS A 240 -14.92 -41.51 -24.40
C LYS A 240 -14.02 -40.55 -25.18
N ALA A 241 -13.40 -39.62 -24.47
CA ALA A 241 -12.42 -38.69 -25.02
C ALA A 241 -10.99 -39.14 -24.68
N ASP A 242 -10.04 -38.82 -25.56
CA ASP A 242 -8.61 -39.14 -25.39
C ASP A 242 -7.92 -38.31 -24.30
N ARG A 243 -8.56 -37.22 -23.87
CA ARG A 243 -8.05 -36.31 -22.83
C ARG A 243 -9.19 -35.93 -21.91
N ARG A 244 -8.84 -35.66 -20.66
CA ARG A 244 -9.76 -35.22 -19.60
C ARG A 244 -10.19 -33.78 -19.80
#